data_AF-A0A519FZQ5-F1
#
_entry.id   AF-A0A519FZQ5-F1
#
_cell.length_a   1.000
_cell.length_b   1.000
_cell.length_c   1.000
_cell.angle_alpha   90.00
_cell.angle_beta   90.00
_cell.angle_gamma   90.00
#
_symmetry.space_group_name_H-M   'P 1'
#
loop_
_entity.id
_entity.type
_entity.pdbx_description
1 polymer ?
#
loop_
_entity_poly.entity_id
_entity_poly.type
_entity_poly.pdbx_seq_one_letter_code
_entity_poly.pdbx_strand_id
1 'polypeptide(L)'
;MTDDALPLHPLAQSLANDLVAEFPSGIALARDDIGTWLAFEDTTSEITFAEVEGNELSIDPFLGNVAVTEQRPYVVRISPAWVGATSDQLVVDLRDVADSAHFDEVLGFLRSAREHWERGGTSPVETPAVAAPAEAVEAPAHEAVEPTIIEPAHAPPAPTHVVRAHD
;
A
#
# COMPACT_ATOMS: atom_id res chain seq x y z
N MET A 1 -21.23 -22.66 -0.39
CA MET A 1 -20.63 -21.54 0.36
C MET A 1 -21.51 -20.36 0.05
N THR A 2 -22.37 -19.97 0.98
CA THR A 2 -23.20 -18.78 0.82
C THR A 2 -22.27 -17.61 1.08
N ASP A 3 -21.98 -16.86 0.03
CA ASP A 3 -21.30 -15.58 0.10
C ASP A 3 -22.30 -14.62 0.80
N ASP A 4 -22.20 -14.51 2.12
CA ASP A 4 -23.04 -13.62 2.93
C ASP A 4 -22.40 -12.22 2.85
N ALA A 5 -22.49 -11.61 1.68
CA ALA A 5 -21.98 -10.27 1.44
C ALA A 5 -22.78 -9.28 2.29
N LEU A 6 -22.07 -8.53 3.13
CA LEU A 6 -22.70 -7.57 4.03
C LEU A 6 -23.20 -6.36 3.21
N PRO A 7 -24.38 -5.82 3.54
CA PRO A 7 -24.84 -4.59 2.91
C PRO A 7 -23.87 -3.44 3.21
N LEU A 8 -23.76 -2.49 2.28
CA LEU A 8 -22.96 -1.28 2.48
C LEU A 8 -23.38 -0.51 3.73
N HIS A 9 -22.38 -0.06 4.50
CA HIS A 9 -22.61 0.78 5.66
C HIS A 9 -23.24 2.13 5.25
N PRO A 10 -24.25 2.65 5.97
CA PRO A 10 -24.96 3.88 5.59
C PRO A 10 -24.06 5.14 5.52
N LEU A 11 -22.94 5.15 6.26
CA LEU A 11 -21.97 6.24 6.16
C LEU A 11 -21.27 6.29 4.80
N ALA A 12 -21.13 5.16 4.11
CA ALA A 12 -20.54 5.12 2.77
C ALA A 12 -21.34 6.01 1.79
N GLN A 13 -22.67 5.89 1.84
CA GLN A 13 -23.56 6.73 1.04
C GLN A 13 -23.48 8.20 1.44
N SER A 14 -23.32 8.49 2.73
CA SER A 14 -23.23 9.87 3.23
C SER A 14 -21.94 10.54 2.75
N LEU A 15 -20.79 9.84 2.87
CA LEU A 15 -19.51 10.29 2.33
C LEU A 15 -19.59 10.51 0.81
N ALA A 16 -20.23 9.59 0.08
CA ALA A 16 -20.44 9.71 -1.35
C ALA A 16 -21.28 10.92 -1.75
N ASN A 17 -22.36 11.19 -1.02
CA ASN A 17 -23.21 12.35 -1.28
C ASN A 17 -22.45 13.66 -1.05
N ASP A 18 -21.73 13.77 0.06
CA ASP A 18 -20.99 14.99 0.39
C ASP A 18 -19.86 15.23 -0.61
N LEU A 19 -19.11 14.17 -0.96
CA LEU A 19 -18.02 14.28 -1.91
C LEU A 19 -18.52 14.63 -3.33
N VAL A 20 -19.63 14.05 -3.80
CA VAL A 20 -20.25 14.41 -5.08
C VAL A 20 -20.82 15.83 -5.04
N ALA A 21 -21.39 16.26 -3.91
CA ALA A 21 -21.88 17.63 -3.77
C ALA A 21 -20.75 18.66 -3.89
N GLU A 22 -19.56 18.33 -3.40
CA GLU A 22 -18.36 19.17 -3.53
C GLU A 22 -17.75 19.13 -4.93
N PHE A 23 -17.81 17.97 -5.61
CA PHE A 23 -17.23 17.77 -6.94
C PHE A 23 -18.26 17.19 -7.94
N PRO A 24 -19.29 17.95 -8.32
CA PRO A 24 -20.47 17.44 -9.03
C PRO A 24 -20.20 16.89 -10.44
N SER A 25 -19.04 17.21 -11.02
CA SER A 25 -18.61 16.71 -12.34
C SER A 25 -17.25 16.03 -12.30
N GLY A 26 -16.68 15.80 -11.11
CA GLY A 26 -15.34 15.26 -10.94
C GLY A 26 -15.31 13.84 -10.40
N ILE A 27 -16.46 13.31 -9.97
CA ILE A 27 -16.56 12.01 -9.30
C ILE A 27 -17.72 11.21 -9.88
N ALA A 28 -17.40 9.98 -10.29
CA ALA A 28 -18.37 8.95 -10.61
C ALA A 28 -18.45 7.94 -9.46
N LEU A 29 -19.64 7.42 -9.22
CA LEU A 29 -19.88 6.37 -8.24
C LEU A 29 -20.24 5.08 -8.98
N ALA A 30 -19.41 4.05 -8.84
CA ALA A 30 -19.69 2.72 -9.34
C ALA A 30 -20.21 1.83 -8.20
N ARG A 31 -21.20 0.99 -8.48
CA ARG A 31 -21.84 0.09 -7.50
C ARG A 31 -22.11 -1.24 -8.13
N ASP A 32 -22.15 -2.27 -7.31
CA ASP A 32 -22.71 -3.55 -7.69
C ASP A 32 -24.25 -3.53 -7.65
N ASP A 33 -24.87 -4.50 -8.33
CA ASP A 33 -26.33 -4.60 -8.42
C ASP A 33 -26.99 -4.94 -7.07
N ILE A 34 -26.23 -5.53 -6.15
CA ILE A 34 -26.71 -6.03 -4.86
C ILE A 34 -26.44 -5.06 -3.70
N GLY A 35 -25.70 -3.96 -3.93
CA GLY A 35 -25.45 -2.90 -2.95
C GLY A 35 -24.49 -3.30 -1.83
N THR A 36 -23.51 -4.15 -2.13
CA THR A 36 -22.48 -4.60 -1.17
C THR A 36 -21.14 -3.89 -1.39
N TRP A 37 -21.00 -3.21 -2.53
CA TRP A 37 -19.78 -2.53 -2.92
C TRP A 37 -20.04 -1.15 -3.55
N LEU A 38 -19.16 -0.19 -3.28
CA LEU A 38 -19.19 1.17 -3.82
C LEU A 38 -17.77 1.66 -4.11
N ALA A 39 -17.48 2.04 -5.35
CA ALA A 39 -16.25 2.75 -5.71
C ALA A 39 -16.48 4.23 -5.98
N PHE A 40 -15.43 4.99 -5.71
CA PHE A 40 -15.28 6.40 -6.01
C PHE A 40 -14.23 6.54 -7.11
N GLU A 41 -14.66 7.02 -8.26
CA GLU A 41 -13.82 7.15 -9.45
C GLU A 41 -13.67 8.63 -9.79
N ASP A 42 -12.45 9.09 -10.02
CA ASP A 42 -12.24 10.42 -10.60
C ASP A 42 -12.54 10.37 -12.10
N THR A 43 -13.44 11.22 -12.56
CA THR A 43 -13.94 11.17 -13.95
C THR A 43 -12.92 11.64 -14.99
N THR A 44 -11.86 12.30 -14.56
CA THR A 44 -10.83 12.83 -15.47
C THR A 44 -9.74 11.80 -15.72
N SER A 45 -9.35 11.09 -14.67
CA SER A 45 -8.31 10.06 -14.70
C SER A 45 -8.85 8.65 -14.93
N GLU A 46 -10.15 8.42 -14.74
CA GLU A 46 -10.80 7.10 -14.74
C GLU A 46 -10.18 6.15 -13.69
N ILE A 47 -9.61 6.71 -12.63
CA ILE A 47 -8.97 5.97 -11.54
C ILE A 47 -9.91 5.89 -10.34
N THR A 48 -10.08 4.67 -9.82
CA THR A 48 -10.69 4.42 -8.52
C THR A 48 -9.73 4.84 -7.42
N PHE A 49 -10.13 5.83 -6.63
CA PHE A 49 -9.31 6.33 -5.51
C PHE A 49 -9.85 5.93 -4.14
N ALA A 50 -11.06 5.37 -4.09
CA ALA A 50 -11.59 4.75 -2.89
C ALA A 50 -12.63 3.68 -3.21
N GLU A 51 -12.73 2.68 -2.34
CA GLU A 51 -13.67 1.57 -2.44
C GLU A 51 -14.25 1.25 -1.07
N VAL A 52 -15.53 0.92 -1.02
CA VAL A 52 -16.20 0.45 0.19
C VAL A 52 -16.73 -0.95 -0.07
N GLU A 53 -16.41 -1.87 0.83
CA GLU A 53 -16.95 -3.23 0.86
C GLU A 53 -17.50 -3.50 2.26
N GLY A 54 -18.83 -3.66 2.36
CA GLY A 54 -19.52 -3.77 3.64
C GLY A 54 -19.27 -2.56 4.56
N ASN A 55 -18.38 -2.74 5.55
CA ASN A 55 -18.02 -1.70 6.52
C ASN A 55 -16.62 -1.11 6.32
N GLU A 56 -15.79 -1.69 5.46
CA GLU A 56 -14.44 -1.20 5.24
C GLU A 56 -14.41 -0.21 4.08
N LEU A 57 -13.83 0.96 4.30
CA LEU A 57 -13.50 1.95 3.29
C LEU A 57 -11.98 1.92 3.06
N SER A 58 -11.56 1.62 1.84
CA SER A 58 -10.17 1.71 1.40
C SER A 58 -9.96 2.99 0.59
N ILE A 59 -8.87 3.71 0.83
CA ILE A 59 -8.53 4.98 0.16
C ILE A 59 -7.10 4.90 -0.38
N ASP A 60 -6.92 5.21 -1.67
CA ASP A 60 -5.64 5.17 -2.38
C ASP A 60 -5.49 6.40 -3.34
N PRO A 61 -4.42 7.21 -3.20
CA PRO A 61 -3.36 7.09 -2.21
C PRO A 61 -3.75 7.71 -0.87
N PHE A 62 -3.20 7.16 0.21
CA PHE A 62 -3.13 7.82 1.50
C PHE A 62 -1.93 8.80 1.53
N LEU A 63 -2.24 10.08 1.72
CA LEU A 63 -1.25 11.17 1.72
C LEU A 63 -1.10 11.84 3.11
N GLY A 64 -1.68 11.24 4.15
CA GLY A 64 -1.62 11.75 5.51
C GLY A 64 -0.37 11.32 6.28
N ASN A 65 -0.28 11.77 7.53
CA ASN A 65 0.78 11.31 8.43
C ASN A 65 0.39 9.95 9.04
N VAL A 66 1.11 8.89 8.63
CA VAL A 66 0.89 7.52 9.10
C VAL A 66 0.88 7.42 10.63
N ALA A 67 1.93 7.91 11.30
CA ALA A 67 2.10 7.78 12.74
C ALA A 67 0.99 8.47 13.56
N VAL A 68 0.37 9.52 13.01
CA VAL A 68 -0.78 10.20 13.64
C VAL A 68 -2.07 9.46 13.33
N THR A 69 -2.24 9.02 12.08
CA THR A 69 -3.49 8.47 11.56
C THR A 69 -3.74 7.05 12.06
N GLU A 70 -2.70 6.24 12.24
CA GLU A 70 -2.79 4.90 12.86
C GLU A 70 -3.31 4.93 14.30
N GLN A 71 -3.27 6.08 14.98
CA GLN A 71 -3.79 6.23 16.35
C GLN A 71 -5.30 6.48 16.39
N ARG A 72 -5.95 6.64 15.23
CA ARG A 72 -7.39 6.91 15.14
C ARG A 72 -8.20 5.64 15.38
N PRO A 73 -9.32 5.73 16.12
CA PRO A 73 -10.11 4.56 16.49
C PRO A 73 -10.76 3.86 15.30
N TYR A 74 -11.01 4.58 14.20
CA TYR A 74 -11.63 4.05 12.99
C TYR A 74 -10.64 3.50 11.97
N VAL A 75 -9.33 3.55 12.24
CA VAL A 75 -8.32 3.08 11.30
C VAL A 75 -8.01 1.61 11.56
N VAL A 76 -8.27 0.77 10.56
CA VAL A 76 -8.02 -0.68 10.63
C VAL A 76 -6.57 -0.98 10.31
N ARG A 77 -6.06 -0.39 9.23
CA ARG A 77 -4.69 -0.56 8.77
C ARG A 77 -4.27 0.58 7.85
N ILE A 78 -2.97 0.85 7.85
CA ILE A 78 -2.30 1.60 6.79
C ILE A 78 -1.26 0.66 6.21
N SER A 79 -1.37 0.36 4.93
CA SER A 79 -0.53 -0.64 4.26
C SER A 79 0.19 0.02 3.09
N PRO A 80 1.42 -0.40 2.74
CA PRO A 80 1.98 -0.05 1.43
C PRO A 80 0.97 -0.46 0.36
N ALA A 81 0.65 0.42 -0.58
CA ALA A 81 -0.21 0.04 -1.69
C ALA A 81 0.48 -1.06 -2.53
N TRP A 82 -0.33 -1.78 -3.33
CA TRP A 82 0.11 -2.99 -4.03
C TRP A 82 1.35 -2.70 -4.90
N VAL A 83 2.19 -3.73 -5.11
CA VAL A 83 3.50 -3.65 -5.78
C VAL A 83 3.49 -2.69 -6.97
N GLY A 84 4.28 -1.61 -6.87
CA GLY A 84 4.37 -0.54 -7.88
C GLY A 84 3.77 0.81 -7.45
N ALA A 85 3.02 0.85 -6.34
CA ALA A 85 2.49 2.08 -5.78
C ALA A 85 3.48 2.76 -4.81
N THR A 86 3.56 4.08 -4.86
CA THR A 86 4.50 4.91 -4.04
C THR A 86 3.91 5.41 -2.74
N SER A 87 2.62 5.16 -2.54
CA SER A 87 1.84 5.73 -1.47
C SER A 87 1.21 4.59 -0.68
N ASP A 88 0.87 4.86 0.57
CA ASP A 88 0.16 3.88 1.38
C ASP A 88 -1.33 3.84 0.98
N GLN A 89 -2.02 2.76 1.32
CA GLN A 89 -3.46 2.63 1.32
C GLN A 89 -3.95 2.76 2.76
N LEU A 90 -4.94 3.62 2.98
CA LEU A 90 -5.64 3.75 4.26
C LEU A 90 -6.90 2.89 4.23
N VAL A 91 -7.10 2.06 5.25
CA VAL A 91 -8.35 1.31 5.45
C VAL A 91 -9.03 1.73 6.74
N VAL A 92 -10.28 2.13 6.61
CA VAL A 92 -11.14 2.68 7.67
C VAL A 92 -12.31 1.74 7.94
N ASP A 93 -12.61 1.46 9.21
CA ASP A 93 -13.86 0.83 9.61
C ASP A 93 -14.93 1.90 9.83
N LEU A 94 -15.94 1.91 8.96
CA LEU A 94 -17.02 2.87 9.01
C LEU A 94 -17.88 2.75 10.28
N ARG A 95 -17.84 1.62 10.99
CA ARG A 95 -18.58 1.45 12.26
C ARG A 95 -17.98 2.27 13.39
N ASP A 96 -16.69 2.55 13.32
CA ASP A 96 -15.93 3.26 14.35
C ASP A 96 -15.79 4.77 14.05
N VAL A 97 -16.35 5.23 12.92
CA VAL A 97 -16.54 6.66 12.61
C VAL A 97 -17.69 7.20 13.45
N ALA A 98 -17.38 7.48 14.71
CA ALA A 98 -18.39 7.72 15.75
C ALA A 98 -19.01 9.12 15.78
N ASP A 99 -18.35 10.12 15.18
CA ASP A 99 -18.76 11.51 15.28
C ASP A 99 -18.43 12.33 14.02
N SER A 100 -18.89 13.58 13.99
CA SER A 100 -18.71 14.48 12.86
C SER A 100 -17.25 14.83 12.61
N ALA A 101 -16.40 14.88 13.64
CA ALA A 101 -14.98 15.19 13.45
C ALA A 101 -14.27 14.04 12.75
N HIS A 102 -14.56 12.79 13.13
CA HIS A 102 -14.06 11.62 12.41
C HIS A 102 -14.58 11.57 10.97
N PHE A 103 -15.86 11.87 10.77
CA PHE A 103 -16.46 11.94 9.43
C PHE A 103 -15.75 12.98 8.54
N ASP A 104 -15.54 14.20 9.06
CA ASP A 104 -14.85 15.27 8.34
C ASP A 104 -13.38 14.90 8.03
N GLU A 105 -12.70 14.19 8.94
CA GLU A 105 -11.34 13.72 8.74
C GLU A 105 -11.27 12.67 7.62
N VAL A 106 -12.17 11.69 7.62
CA VAL A 106 -12.29 10.67 6.55
C VAL A 106 -12.60 11.34 5.20
N LEU A 107 -13.53 12.29 5.19
CA LEU A 107 -13.85 13.06 3.98
C LEU A 107 -12.64 13.85 3.48
N GLY A 108 -11.81 14.41 4.39
CA GLY A 108 -10.55 15.05 4.06
C GLY A 108 -9.54 14.12 3.38
N PHE A 109 -9.46 12.86 3.79
CA PHE A 109 -8.62 11.86 3.11
C PHE A 109 -9.12 11.54 1.71
N LEU A 110 -10.44 11.37 1.52
CA LEU A 110 -11.05 11.16 0.20
C LEU A 110 -10.76 12.31 -0.76
N ARG A 111 -10.90 13.56 -0.30
CA ARG A 111 -10.55 14.75 -1.08
C ARG A 111 -9.09 14.73 -1.52
N SER A 112 -8.19 14.43 -0.58
CA SER A 112 -6.74 14.41 -0.83
C SER A 112 -6.36 13.35 -1.88
N ALA A 113 -6.94 12.16 -1.80
CA ALA A 113 -6.73 11.08 -2.76
C ALA A 113 -7.24 11.47 -4.16
N ARG A 114 -8.45 12.03 -4.26
CA ARG A 114 -9.01 12.52 -5.52
C ARG A 114 -8.15 13.60 -6.16
N GLU A 115 -7.76 14.62 -5.40
CA GLU A 115 -6.92 15.71 -5.88
C GLU A 115 -5.53 15.23 -6.35
N HIS A 116 -5.02 14.12 -5.81
CA HIS A 116 -3.77 13.53 -6.28
C HIS A 116 -3.91 13.04 -7.73
N TRP A 117 -4.96 12.26 -8.00
CA TRP A 117 -5.22 11.73 -9.33
C TRP A 117 -5.61 12.82 -10.34
N GLU A 118 -6.37 13.82 -9.90
CA GLU A 118 -6.72 14.99 -10.72
C GLU A 118 -5.48 15.77 -11.21
N ARG A 119 -4.41 15.85 -10.40
CA ARG A 119 -3.15 16.49 -10.79
C ARG A 119 -2.27 15.63 -11.71
N GLY A 120 -2.76 14.47 -12.13
CA GLY A 120 -2.02 13.52 -12.95
C GLY A 120 -0.99 12.75 -12.14
N GLY A 121 -1.36 12.32 -10.93
CA GLY A 121 -0.55 11.47 -10.05
C GLY A 121 0.19 10.40 -10.86
N THR A 122 1.49 10.58 -11.00
CA THR A 122 2.34 9.56 -11.61
C THR A 122 2.64 8.55 -10.52
N SER A 123 2.05 7.36 -10.56
CA SER A 123 2.77 6.20 -10.05
C SER A 123 4.16 6.23 -10.73
N PRO A 124 5.28 6.22 -9.99
CA PRO A 124 6.57 6.05 -10.60
C PRO A 124 6.49 4.70 -11.28
N VAL A 125 6.45 4.76 -12.60
CA VAL A 125 6.68 3.62 -13.48
C VAL A 125 7.90 2.94 -12.90
N GLU A 126 7.74 1.69 -12.43
CA GLU A 126 8.88 0.81 -12.22
C GLU A 126 9.71 0.92 -13.49
N THR A 127 10.91 1.49 -13.36
CA THR A 127 11.96 1.29 -14.35
C THR A 127 11.94 -0.19 -14.69
N PRO A 128 11.76 -0.59 -15.97
CA PRO A 128 11.90 -1.98 -16.35
C PRO A 128 13.20 -2.48 -15.76
N ALA A 129 13.09 -3.55 -14.96
CA ALA A 129 14.20 -4.17 -14.31
C ALA A 129 15.37 -4.29 -15.29
N VAL A 130 16.55 -3.84 -14.82
CA VAL A 130 17.84 -4.07 -15.45
C VAL A 130 17.86 -5.46 -16.07
N ALA A 131 18.01 -5.54 -17.39
CA ALA A 131 18.42 -6.79 -18.04
C ALA A 131 19.80 -7.15 -17.46
N ALA A 132 19.80 -8.06 -16.50
CA ALA A 132 21.00 -8.77 -16.08
C ALA A 132 21.46 -9.69 -17.23
N PRO A 133 22.73 -10.10 -17.20
CA PRO A 133 23.74 -9.86 -18.22
C PRO A 133 23.58 -10.70 -19.49
N ALA A 134 23.90 -10.12 -20.65
CA ALA A 134 24.16 -10.92 -21.84
C ALA A 134 25.35 -11.86 -21.57
N GLU A 135 25.07 -13.15 -21.67
CA GLU A 135 26.04 -14.24 -21.60
C GLU A 135 27.30 -13.91 -22.43
N ALA A 136 28.44 -13.93 -21.74
CA ALA A 136 29.74 -13.97 -22.38
C ALA A 136 29.92 -15.32 -23.08
N VAL A 137 29.64 -15.36 -24.38
CA VAL A 137 30.16 -16.39 -25.27
C VAL A 137 31.46 -15.84 -25.84
N GLU A 138 32.60 -16.34 -25.38
CA GLU A 138 33.51 -17.17 -26.19
C GLU A 138 34.88 -17.29 -25.48
N ALA A 139 35.26 -18.52 -25.14
CA ALA A 139 36.63 -18.85 -24.76
C ALA A 139 37.51 -18.91 -26.02
N PRO A 140 38.79 -18.52 -25.90
CA PRO A 140 39.82 -19.42 -26.37
C PRO A 140 40.78 -19.80 -25.25
N ALA A 141 40.92 -21.11 -25.08
CA ALA A 141 42.00 -21.74 -24.35
C ALA A 141 43.34 -21.40 -25.00
N HIS A 142 44.31 -20.88 -24.26
CA HIS A 142 45.72 -21.16 -24.50
C HIS A 142 46.54 -21.09 -23.20
N GLU A 143 47.12 -22.24 -22.89
CA GLU A 143 48.44 -22.48 -22.30
C GLU A 143 48.80 -21.98 -20.89
N ALA A 144 48.68 -22.95 -19.98
CA ALA A 144 49.56 -23.31 -18.86
C ALA A 144 50.78 -22.42 -18.58
N VAL A 145 50.78 -21.83 -17.38
CA VAL A 145 51.98 -21.60 -16.57
C VAL A 145 51.63 -21.89 -15.10
N GLU A 146 52.02 -23.06 -14.57
CA GLU A 146 52.27 -23.26 -13.13
C GLU A 146 53.61 -22.57 -12.75
N PRO A 147 54.01 -22.36 -11.46
CA PRO A 147 53.37 -22.60 -10.15
C PRO A 147 53.40 -21.29 -9.28
N THR A 148 52.88 -21.17 -8.04
CA THR A 148 53.42 -21.73 -6.81
C THR A 148 52.53 -21.33 -5.62
N ILE A 149 52.37 -22.30 -4.73
CA ILE A 149 51.60 -22.30 -3.48
C ILE A 149 52.29 -21.43 -2.42
N ILE A 150 51.52 -20.60 -1.72
CA ILE A 150 51.84 -20.19 -0.34
C ILE A 150 50.55 -20.23 0.49
N GLU A 151 50.37 -21.35 1.19
CA GLU A 151 49.38 -21.51 2.26
C GLU A 151 49.99 -21.00 3.57
N PRO A 152 49.27 -20.16 4.33
CA PRO A 152 49.39 -20.22 5.78
C PRO A 152 48.04 -20.51 6.43
N ALA A 153 47.93 -21.76 6.88
CA ALA A 153 47.32 -22.25 8.12
C ALA A 153 46.06 -21.54 8.64
N HIS A 154 44.97 -22.25 8.47
CA HIS A 154 43.76 -22.19 9.28
C HIS A 154 44.08 -22.41 10.77
N ALA A 155 43.60 -21.54 11.67
CA ALA A 155 43.52 -21.83 13.09
C ALA A 155 42.03 -21.86 13.54
N PRO A 156 41.57 -22.95 14.17
CA PRO A 156 40.18 -23.13 14.62
C PRO A 156 39.82 -22.27 15.86
N PRO A 157 38.52 -22.08 16.15
CA PRO A 157 38.05 -21.27 17.27
C PRO A 157 38.38 -21.92 18.62
N ALA A 158 38.74 -21.11 19.62
CA ALA A 158 38.81 -21.58 21.00
C ALA A 158 37.41 -21.56 21.64
N PRO A 159 36.91 -22.70 22.17
CA PRO A 159 35.82 -22.69 23.13
C PRO A 159 36.37 -22.50 24.56
N THR A 160 35.49 -22.08 25.49
CA THR A 160 35.22 -22.78 26.78
C THR A 160 35.10 -21.86 28.02
N HIS A 161 33.96 -22.03 28.70
CA HIS A 161 33.63 -21.91 30.13
C HIS A 161 33.41 -20.57 30.87
N VAL A 162 32.11 -20.35 31.13
CA VAL A 162 31.41 -20.00 32.39
C VAL A 162 32.23 -20.02 33.69
N VAL A 163 32.11 -18.94 34.48
CA VAL A 163 32.06 -19.00 35.95
C VAL A 163 30.90 -18.14 36.48
N ARG A 164 30.06 -18.79 37.29
CA ARG A 164 28.95 -18.24 38.06
C ARG A 164 29.51 -17.81 39.42
N ALA A 165 29.20 -16.60 39.90
CA ALA A 165 29.37 -16.23 41.30
C ALA A 165 28.08 -15.54 41.78
N HIS A 166 27.45 -16.17 42.77
CA HIS A 166 26.41 -15.61 43.62
C HIS A 166 27.02 -14.50 44.49
N ASP A 167 26.26 -13.44 44.72
CA ASP A 167 26.14 -12.81 46.04
C ASP A 167 24.64 -12.72 46.35
#